data_AF-A0A831QY88-F1
#
_entry.id   AF-A0A831QY88-F1
#
_cell.length_a   1.000
_cell.length_b   1.000
_cell.length_c   1.000
_cell.angle_alpha   90.00
_cell.angle_beta   90.00
_cell.angle_gamma   90.00
#
_symmetry.space_group_name_H-M   'P 1'
#
loop_
_entity.id
_entity.type
_entity.pdbx_description
1 polymer ?
#
loop_
_entity_poly.entity_id
_entity_poly.type
_entity_poly.pdbx_seq_one_letter_code
_entity_poly.pdbx_strand_id
1 'polypeptide(L)'
;MLSFSTAIAWLVLFAALFAIPGLIYARRKQDNLDDFLVARNSQSSSATLLTLLATTMGTWILFGPAQAATWGGIGAVTGYALGALAPRLIMIPLGNRIRTLMPEGHTLTEFVLCRYGRAMYGFVLAIMIFYLFISLTAGLTAIAQMVSLLAPVPLWLTASIVMSATLLYTLYGGLRVTIFTDRVQMLVILPFLVVLIGFGWHAIGGLAPALKGLQEKAPHLLNPLDLNGLKSGLTFFIAVVLTGLFYQGTWQRIFAARDKKVIRNGFIIS
;
A
#
# COMPACT_ATOMS: atom_id res chain seq x y z
N MET A 1 -12.10 25.49 -8.80
CA MET A 1 -11.56 24.43 -9.67
C MET A 1 -10.25 24.93 -10.26
N LEU A 2 -9.23 24.07 -10.35
CA LEU A 2 -7.93 24.43 -10.91
C LEU A 2 -8.00 24.45 -12.44
N SER A 3 -7.21 25.30 -13.09
CA SER A 3 -7.08 25.29 -14.56
C SER A 3 -6.33 24.03 -15.02
N PHE A 4 -6.60 23.59 -16.25
CA PHE A 4 -5.91 22.46 -16.88
C PHE A 4 -4.39 22.60 -16.83
N SER A 5 -3.87 23.76 -17.24
CA SER A 5 -2.43 24.05 -17.25
C SER A 5 -1.83 24.01 -15.85
N THR A 6 -2.51 24.57 -14.85
CA THR A 6 -2.03 24.52 -13.45
C THR A 6 -2.01 23.09 -12.91
N ALA A 7 -3.03 22.28 -13.22
CA ALA A 7 -3.10 20.91 -12.74
C ALA A 7 -1.99 20.04 -13.35
N ILE A 8 -1.72 20.18 -14.66
CA ILE A 8 -0.62 19.49 -15.31
C ILE A 8 0.73 19.94 -14.77
N ALA A 9 0.94 21.25 -14.59
CA ALA A 9 2.18 21.77 -14.03
C ALA A 9 2.46 21.16 -12.64
N TRP A 10 1.46 21.11 -11.76
CA TRP A 10 1.59 20.46 -10.46
C TRP A 10 1.85 18.96 -10.58
N LEU A 11 1.14 18.24 -11.45
CA LEU A 11 1.36 16.81 -11.66
C LEU A 11 2.79 16.50 -12.10
N VAL A 12 3.29 17.23 -13.11
CA VAL A 12 4.66 17.04 -13.60
C VAL A 12 5.68 17.43 -12.55
N LEU A 13 5.45 18.52 -11.81
CA LEU A 13 6.33 18.96 -10.73
C LEU A 13 6.43 17.92 -9.61
N PHE A 14 5.30 17.40 -9.12
CA PHE A 14 5.31 16.37 -8.09
C PHE A 14 5.90 15.05 -8.62
N ALA A 15 5.58 14.65 -9.84
CA ALA A 15 6.18 13.47 -10.47
C ALA A 15 7.72 13.59 -10.56
N ALA A 16 8.22 14.76 -10.98
CA ALA A 16 9.64 15.05 -11.05
C ALA A 16 10.29 15.10 -9.65
N LEU A 17 9.61 15.69 -8.67
CA LEU A 17 10.08 15.80 -7.29
C LEU A 17 10.38 14.43 -6.66
N PHE A 18 9.62 13.40 -7.01
CA PHE A 18 9.88 12.02 -6.54
C PHE A 18 10.81 11.24 -7.48
N ALA A 19 10.68 11.41 -8.80
CA ALA A 19 11.48 10.67 -9.77
C ALA A 19 12.96 11.10 -9.78
N ILE A 20 13.26 12.40 -9.70
CA ILE A 20 14.63 12.92 -9.80
C ILE A 20 15.51 12.46 -8.63
N PRO A 21 15.11 12.61 -7.35
CA PRO A 21 15.90 12.09 -6.24
C PRO A 21 16.08 10.57 -6.31
N GLY A 22 15.06 9.84 -6.76
CA GLY A 22 15.15 8.40 -7.00
C GLY A 22 16.21 8.04 -8.04
N LEU A 23 16.22 8.74 -9.18
CA LEU A 23 17.20 8.57 -10.26
C LEU A 23 18.62 8.95 -9.81
N ILE A 24 18.79 10.05 -9.06
CA ILE A 24 20.10 10.46 -8.53
C ILE A 24 20.63 9.42 -7.54
N TYR A 25 19.77 8.90 -6.67
CA TYR A 25 20.15 7.85 -5.73
C TYR A 25 20.53 6.55 -6.43
N ALA A 26 19.77 6.16 -7.46
CA ALA A 26 20.04 4.98 -8.29
C ALA A 26 21.45 5.02 -8.92
N ARG A 27 21.85 6.17 -9.46
CA ARG A 27 23.17 6.37 -10.08
C ARG A 27 24.35 6.16 -9.13
N ARG A 28 24.14 6.29 -7.82
CA ARG A 28 25.20 6.18 -6.80
C ARG A 28 25.36 4.78 -6.22
N LYS A 29 24.47 3.84 -6.53
CA LYS A 29 24.31 2.57 -5.78
C LYS A 29 24.18 1.32 -6.64
N GLN A 30 24.60 1.37 -7.91
CA GLN A 30 24.59 0.19 -8.79
C GLN A 30 25.77 -0.73 -8.50
N ASP A 31 25.54 -1.84 -7.80
CA ASP A 31 26.39 -3.02 -7.84
C ASP A 31 25.49 -4.27 -7.72
N ASN A 32 25.48 -5.14 -8.73
CA ASN A 32 24.86 -6.48 -8.80
C ASN A 32 23.30 -6.63 -8.75
N LEU A 33 22.82 -7.71 -9.39
CA LEU A 33 21.39 -8.06 -9.55
C LEU A 33 20.65 -8.34 -8.21
N ASP A 34 21.29 -8.95 -7.23
CA ASP A 34 20.68 -9.22 -5.91
C ASP A 34 20.38 -7.90 -5.15
N ASP A 35 21.26 -6.91 -5.30
CA ASP A 35 21.09 -5.58 -4.73
C ASP A 35 20.00 -4.77 -5.43
N PHE A 36 19.80 -5.00 -6.74
CA PHE A 36 18.68 -4.44 -7.50
C PHE A 36 17.33 -5.07 -7.11
N LEU A 37 17.28 -6.39 -6.93
CA LEU A 37 16.02 -7.12 -6.71
C LEU A 37 15.58 -7.20 -5.25
N VAL A 38 16.52 -7.34 -4.31
CA VAL A 38 16.21 -7.69 -2.90
C VAL A 38 16.81 -6.72 -1.90
N ALA A 39 17.89 -6.00 -2.25
CA ALA A 39 18.59 -5.13 -1.31
C ALA A 39 18.90 -5.85 0.02
N ARG A 40 19.38 -7.10 -0.09
CA ARG A 40 19.37 -8.09 1.00
C ARG A 40 20.04 -7.56 2.27
N ASN A 41 19.41 -7.83 3.41
CA ASN A 41 19.90 -7.50 4.75
C ASN A 41 20.30 -6.03 5.00
N SER A 42 19.90 -5.09 4.15
CA SER A 42 20.40 -3.71 4.20
C SER A 42 19.52 -2.74 4.99
N GLN A 43 18.31 -3.17 5.37
CA GLN A 43 17.28 -2.28 5.91
C GLN A 43 17.17 -2.36 7.44
N SER A 44 17.09 -1.20 8.10
CA SER A 44 16.85 -1.05 9.55
C SER A 44 15.36 -1.17 9.91
N SER A 45 15.02 -1.29 11.21
CA SER A 45 13.62 -1.35 11.66
C SER A 45 12.79 -0.15 11.22
N SER A 46 13.34 1.07 11.32
CA SER A 46 12.63 2.29 10.90
C SER A 46 12.44 2.34 9.39
N ALA A 47 13.44 1.88 8.63
CA ALA A 47 13.34 1.76 7.19
C ALA A 47 12.25 0.77 6.77
N THR A 48 12.26 -0.43 7.36
CA THR A 48 11.28 -1.49 7.11
C THR A 48 9.88 -1.03 7.49
N LEU A 49 9.71 -0.37 8.64
CA LEU A 49 8.45 0.24 9.06
C LEU A 49 7.92 1.24 8.01
N LEU A 50 8.72 2.25 7.67
CA LEU A 50 8.32 3.32 6.76
C LEU A 50 7.99 2.79 5.36
N THR A 51 8.79 1.85 4.84
CA THR A 51 8.52 1.29 3.51
C THR A 51 7.31 0.36 3.51
N LEU A 52 7.07 -0.42 4.58
CA LEU A 52 5.83 -1.20 4.72
C LEU A 52 4.60 -0.29 4.80
N LEU A 53 4.69 0.79 5.56
CA LEU A 53 3.64 1.82 5.60
C LEU A 53 3.44 2.45 4.23
N ALA A 54 4.49 2.91 3.55
CA ALA A 54 4.38 3.52 2.21
C ALA A 54 3.72 2.58 1.19
N THR A 55 4.14 1.33 1.21
CA THR A 55 3.68 0.31 0.26
C THR A 55 2.23 -0.07 0.51
N THR A 56 1.80 -0.01 1.78
CA THR A 56 0.42 -0.29 2.14
C THR A 56 -0.47 0.95 2.01
N MET A 57 0.05 2.16 2.24
CA MET A 57 -0.69 3.42 2.12
C MET A 57 -0.73 3.92 0.66
N GLY A 58 -1.46 3.21 -0.19
CA GLY A 58 -1.80 3.69 -1.53
C GLY A 58 -3.01 4.63 -1.52
N THR A 59 -3.42 5.13 -2.69
CA THR A 59 -4.66 5.93 -2.83
C THR A 59 -5.90 5.23 -2.30
N TRP A 60 -5.90 3.89 -2.27
CA TRP A 60 -6.99 3.10 -1.71
C TRP A 60 -7.30 3.43 -0.25
N ILE A 61 -6.34 3.92 0.56
CA ILE A 61 -6.60 4.26 1.98
C ILE A 61 -7.62 5.40 2.13
N LEU A 62 -7.75 6.24 1.10
CA LEU A 62 -8.69 7.36 1.06
C LEU A 62 -10.10 6.90 0.66
N PHE A 63 -10.23 5.75 0.00
CA PHE A 63 -11.50 5.26 -0.54
C PHE A 63 -12.01 4.01 0.19
N GLY A 64 -11.16 3.00 0.39
CA GLY A 64 -11.54 1.68 0.89
C GLY A 64 -12.20 1.72 2.28
N PRO A 65 -11.53 2.24 3.32
CA PRO A 65 -12.13 2.35 4.65
C PRO A 65 -13.40 3.22 4.68
N ALA A 66 -13.41 4.31 3.92
CA ALA A 66 -14.58 5.20 3.83
C ALA A 66 -15.78 4.47 3.19
N GLN A 67 -15.56 3.73 2.10
CA GLN A 67 -16.59 2.91 1.46
C GLN A 67 -17.07 1.77 2.37
N ALA A 68 -16.15 1.09 3.05
CA ALA A 68 -16.49 0.06 4.03
C ALA A 68 -17.41 0.61 5.14
N ALA A 69 -17.11 1.81 5.65
CA ALA A 69 -17.94 2.50 6.63
C ALA A 69 -19.35 2.79 6.10
N THR A 70 -19.50 3.18 4.83
CA THR A 70 -20.82 3.46 4.24
C THR A 70 -21.68 2.21 4.02
N TRP A 71 -21.06 1.03 3.80
CA TRP A 71 -21.81 -0.20 3.50
C TRP A 71 -22.13 -1.04 4.74
N GLY A 72 -21.19 -1.15 5.68
CA GLY A 72 -21.36 -2.00 6.86
C GLY A 72 -20.92 -1.37 8.17
N GLY A 73 -20.73 -0.05 8.18
CA GLY A 73 -20.53 0.72 9.41
C GLY A 73 -19.35 0.26 10.24
N ILE A 74 -19.53 0.24 11.56
CA ILE A 74 -18.48 -0.16 12.52
C ILE A 74 -18.01 -1.60 12.28
N GLY A 75 -18.92 -2.53 11.98
CA GLY A 75 -18.58 -3.93 11.71
C GLY A 75 -17.64 -4.08 10.52
N ALA A 76 -17.96 -3.41 9.40
CA ALA A 76 -17.12 -3.42 8.20
C ALA A 76 -15.75 -2.77 8.42
N VAL A 77 -15.69 -1.61 9.07
CA VAL A 77 -14.43 -0.90 9.37
C VAL A 77 -13.55 -1.73 10.30
N THR A 78 -14.14 -2.36 11.32
CA THR A 78 -13.41 -3.23 12.24
C THR A 78 -12.84 -4.45 11.53
N GLY A 79 -13.65 -5.12 10.71
CA GLY A 79 -13.21 -6.25 9.89
C GLY A 79 -12.08 -5.87 8.93
N TYR A 80 -12.17 -4.70 8.30
CA TYR A 80 -11.12 -4.15 7.47
C TYR A 80 -9.81 -3.90 8.25
N ALA A 81 -9.90 -3.24 9.40
CA ALA A 81 -8.74 -2.93 10.24
C ALA A 81 -8.04 -4.20 10.76
N LEU A 82 -8.82 -5.18 11.25
CA LEU A 82 -8.30 -6.48 11.64
C LEU A 82 -7.68 -7.21 10.44
N GLY A 83 -8.31 -7.10 9.27
CA GLY A 83 -7.84 -7.71 8.04
C GLY A 83 -6.51 -7.12 7.55
N ALA A 84 -6.29 -5.82 7.77
CA ALA A 84 -5.02 -5.16 7.47
C ALA A 84 -3.91 -5.54 8.48
N LEU A 85 -4.28 -5.77 9.74
CA LEU A 85 -3.35 -6.15 10.81
C LEU A 85 -2.89 -7.62 10.70
N ALA A 86 -3.81 -8.53 10.42
CA ALA A 86 -3.57 -9.97 10.49
C ALA A 86 -2.43 -10.48 9.59
N PRO A 87 -2.31 -10.09 8.30
CA PRO A 87 -1.18 -10.48 7.46
C PRO A 87 0.15 -10.09 8.07
N ARG A 88 0.22 -8.90 8.68
CA ARG A 88 1.47 -8.40 9.27
C ARG A 88 1.93 -9.32 10.40
N LEU A 89 1.01 -9.71 11.27
CA LEU A 89 1.28 -10.63 12.38
C LEU A 89 1.63 -12.05 11.89
N ILE A 90 0.93 -12.55 10.87
CA ILE A 90 1.17 -13.89 10.28
C ILE A 90 2.53 -13.94 9.56
N MET A 91 2.91 -12.86 8.88
CA MET A 91 4.15 -12.79 8.12
C MET A 91 5.40 -12.73 8.98
N ILE A 92 5.32 -12.34 10.26
CA ILE A 92 6.49 -12.36 11.16
C ILE A 92 7.04 -13.79 11.35
N PRO A 93 6.28 -14.77 11.88
CA PRO A 93 6.79 -16.13 12.03
C PRO A 93 7.02 -16.80 10.67
N LEU A 94 6.14 -16.57 9.69
CA LEU A 94 6.22 -17.21 8.38
C LEU A 94 7.43 -16.72 7.58
N GLY A 95 7.64 -15.40 7.51
CA GLY A 95 8.79 -14.78 6.88
C GLY A 95 10.11 -15.19 7.52
N ASN A 96 10.16 -15.23 8.85
CA ASN A 96 11.33 -15.72 9.58
C ASN A 96 11.64 -17.18 9.24
N ARG A 97 10.63 -18.05 9.12
CA ARG A 97 10.81 -19.46 8.76
C ARG A 97 11.27 -19.61 7.32
N ILE A 98 10.64 -18.94 6.37
CA ILE A 98 11.02 -19.00 4.95
C ILE A 98 12.45 -18.51 4.76
N ARG A 99 12.85 -17.42 5.41
CA ARG A 99 14.22 -16.91 5.34
C ARG A 99 15.26 -17.86 5.94
N THR A 100 14.90 -18.67 6.94
CA THR A 100 15.81 -19.72 7.44
C THR A 100 15.92 -20.92 6.50
N LEU A 101 14.85 -21.24 5.77
CA LEU A 101 14.83 -22.36 4.81
C LEU A 101 15.48 -21.99 3.48
N MET A 102 15.36 -20.72 3.08
CA MET A 102 15.91 -20.18 1.84
C MET A 102 16.63 -18.85 2.12
N PRO A 103 17.86 -18.90 2.67
CA PRO A 103 18.64 -17.70 3.00
C PRO A 103 18.89 -16.81 1.77
N GLU A 104 19.07 -17.45 0.62
CA GLU A 104 19.28 -16.81 -0.70
C GLU A 104 17.99 -16.65 -1.51
N GLY A 105 16.82 -16.92 -0.91
CA GLY A 105 15.53 -16.70 -1.59
C GLY A 105 15.22 -15.22 -1.80
N HIS A 106 14.43 -14.91 -2.82
CA HIS A 106 14.04 -13.54 -3.18
C HIS A 106 12.52 -13.34 -3.11
N THR A 107 11.75 -14.42 -3.32
CA THR A 107 10.30 -14.34 -3.56
C THR A 107 9.53 -15.48 -2.89
N LEU A 108 8.22 -15.28 -2.67
CA LEU A 108 7.33 -16.36 -2.23
C LEU A 108 7.22 -17.46 -3.30
N THR A 109 7.22 -17.08 -4.58
CA THR A 109 7.07 -18.02 -5.70
C THR A 109 8.26 -18.97 -5.80
N GLU A 110 9.48 -18.52 -5.51
CA GLU A 110 10.66 -19.40 -5.38
C GLU A 110 10.46 -20.46 -4.30
N PHE A 111 9.94 -20.08 -3.14
CA PHE A 111 9.61 -21.05 -2.09
C PHE A 111 8.58 -22.06 -2.56
N VAL A 112 7.53 -21.61 -3.26
CA VAL A 112 6.51 -22.50 -3.81
C VAL A 112 7.13 -23.46 -4.84
N LEU A 113 8.03 -22.98 -5.69
CA LEU A 113 8.73 -23.80 -6.68
C LEU A 113 9.57 -24.90 -6.01
N CYS A 114 10.37 -24.54 -5.01
CA CYS A 114 11.21 -25.49 -4.29
C CYS A 114 10.40 -26.51 -3.48
N ARG A 115 9.26 -26.11 -2.89
CA ARG A 115 8.49 -26.97 -1.97
C ARG A 115 7.39 -27.79 -2.64
N TYR A 116 6.76 -27.25 -3.68
CA TYR A 116 5.55 -27.81 -4.31
C TYR A 116 5.68 -28.03 -5.82
N GLY A 117 6.80 -27.62 -6.43
CA GLY A 117 7.10 -27.86 -7.85
C GLY A 117 6.48 -26.86 -8.82
N ARG A 118 6.72 -27.12 -10.12
CA ARG A 118 6.45 -26.18 -11.22
C ARG A 118 4.96 -25.84 -11.43
N ALA A 119 4.07 -26.81 -11.24
CA ALA A 119 2.64 -26.60 -11.44
C ALA A 119 2.09 -25.58 -10.43
N MET A 120 2.41 -25.76 -9.14
CA MET A 120 1.96 -24.85 -8.10
C MET A 120 2.64 -23.48 -8.20
N TYR A 121 3.91 -23.45 -8.61
CA TYR A 121 4.61 -22.22 -8.96
C TYR A 121 3.84 -21.42 -10.02
N GLY A 122 3.48 -22.05 -11.15
CA GLY A 122 2.75 -21.39 -12.24
C GLY A 122 1.39 -20.84 -11.79
N PHE A 123 0.65 -21.63 -11.00
CA PHE A 123 -0.64 -21.21 -10.44
C PHE A 123 -0.52 -19.99 -9.52
N VAL A 124 0.39 -20.03 -8.54
CA VAL A 124 0.61 -18.92 -7.60
C VAL A 124 1.13 -17.68 -8.33
N LEU A 125 2.06 -17.85 -9.28
CA LEU A 125 2.58 -16.76 -10.08
C LEU A 125 1.47 -16.06 -10.87
N ALA A 126 0.57 -16.82 -11.53
CA ALA A 126 -0.53 -16.27 -12.29
C ALA A 126 -1.48 -15.43 -11.42
N ILE A 127 -1.86 -15.95 -10.25
CA ILE A 127 -2.70 -15.22 -9.29
C ILE A 127 -2.01 -13.93 -8.83
N MET A 128 -0.71 -14.00 -8.50
CA MET A 128 0.04 -12.84 -8.05
C MET A 128 0.15 -11.75 -9.12
N ILE A 129 0.45 -12.13 -10.38
CA ILE A 129 0.50 -11.19 -11.50
C ILE A 129 -0.87 -10.56 -11.74
N PHE A 130 -1.94 -11.37 -11.76
CA PHE A 130 -3.30 -10.88 -11.97
C PHE A 130 -3.72 -9.89 -10.88
N TYR A 131 -3.44 -10.22 -9.62
CA TYR A 131 -3.69 -9.33 -8.50
C TYR A 131 -2.88 -8.02 -8.60
N LEU A 132 -1.58 -8.09 -8.91
CA LEU A 132 -0.75 -6.89 -9.08
C LEU A 132 -1.25 -6.01 -10.22
N PHE A 133 -1.74 -6.60 -11.31
CA PHE A 133 -2.36 -5.88 -12.42
C PHE A 133 -3.64 -5.12 -12.00
N ILE A 134 -4.53 -5.78 -11.24
CA ILE A 134 -5.74 -5.14 -10.70
C ILE A 134 -5.34 -4.01 -9.74
N SER A 135 -4.40 -4.27 -8.83
CA SER A 135 -3.93 -3.29 -7.84
C SER A 135 -3.35 -2.04 -8.52
N LEU A 136 -2.52 -2.22 -9.54
CA LEU A 136 -1.93 -1.12 -10.32
C LEU A 136 -3.01 -0.32 -11.07
N THR A 137 -3.91 -1.02 -11.75
CA THR A 137 -4.99 -0.39 -12.52
C THR A 137 -5.93 0.40 -11.61
N ALA A 138 -6.34 -0.18 -10.48
CA ALA A 138 -7.18 0.47 -9.49
C ALA A 138 -6.49 1.70 -8.88
N GLY A 139 -5.20 1.58 -8.54
CA GLY A 139 -4.40 2.68 -7.99
C GLY A 139 -4.28 3.86 -8.95
N LEU A 140 -3.93 3.61 -10.21
CA LEU A 140 -3.84 4.64 -11.24
C LEU A 140 -5.20 5.28 -11.55
N THR A 141 -6.26 4.48 -11.59
CA THR A 141 -7.64 4.98 -11.80
C THR A 141 -8.06 5.90 -10.66
N ALA A 142 -7.81 5.51 -9.41
CA ALA A 142 -8.13 6.34 -8.25
C ALA A 142 -7.38 7.69 -8.28
N ILE A 143 -6.08 7.69 -8.61
CA ILE A 143 -5.29 8.94 -8.77
C ILE A 143 -5.89 9.81 -9.88
N ALA A 144 -6.15 9.22 -11.04
CA ALA A 144 -6.70 9.93 -12.18
C ALA A 144 -8.08 10.55 -11.87
N GLN A 145 -8.95 9.80 -11.20
CA GLN A 145 -10.25 10.27 -10.75
C GLN A 145 -10.12 11.43 -9.76
N MET A 146 -9.22 11.35 -8.78
CA MET A 146 -8.97 12.45 -7.84
C MET A 146 -8.58 13.74 -8.55
N VAL A 147 -7.69 13.68 -9.55
CA VAL A 147 -7.30 14.86 -10.31
C VAL A 147 -8.48 15.41 -11.12
N SER A 148 -9.28 14.54 -11.74
CA SER A 148 -10.44 14.96 -12.53
C SER A 148 -11.52 15.69 -11.71
N LEU A 149 -11.58 15.44 -10.40
CA LEU A 149 -12.46 16.16 -9.47
C LEU A 149 -11.97 17.60 -9.21
N LEU A 150 -10.67 17.87 -9.35
CA LEU A 150 -10.06 19.17 -9.05
C LEU A 150 -9.89 20.05 -10.29
N ALA A 151 -9.66 19.42 -11.45
CA ALA A 151 -9.38 20.08 -12.72
C ALA A 151 -9.91 19.24 -13.89
N PRO A 152 -10.24 19.85 -15.04
CA PRO A 152 -10.74 19.14 -16.22
C PRO A 152 -9.61 18.41 -16.97
N VAL A 153 -8.87 17.54 -16.30
CA VAL A 153 -7.79 16.74 -16.86
C VAL A 153 -8.31 15.36 -17.22
N PRO A 154 -8.14 14.90 -18.48
CA PRO A 154 -8.51 13.55 -18.87
C PRO A 154 -7.79 12.49 -18.05
N LEU A 155 -8.50 11.41 -17.69
CA LEU A 155 -7.98 10.33 -16.86
C LEU A 155 -6.70 9.71 -17.43
N TRP A 156 -6.67 9.47 -18.74
CA TRP A 156 -5.52 8.85 -19.42
C TRP A 156 -4.25 9.68 -19.27
N LEU A 157 -4.36 11.01 -19.31
CA LEU A 157 -3.21 11.90 -19.25
C LEU A 157 -2.57 11.88 -17.86
N THR A 158 -3.39 11.97 -16.80
CA THR A 158 -2.92 11.82 -15.42
C THR A 158 -2.27 10.46 -15.22
N ALA A 159 -2.93 9.38 -15.66
CA ALA A 159 -2.42 8.02 -15.52
C ALA A 159 -1.08 7.84 -16.25
N SER A 160 -0.94 8.35 -17.48
CA SER A 160 0.31 8.27 -18.25
C SER A 160 1.45 9.03 -17.56
N ILE A 161 1.24 10.26 -17.11
CA ILE A 161 2.29 11.05 -16.44
C ILE A 161 2.80 10.34 -15.18
N VAL A 162 1.87 9.91 -14.31
CA VAL A 162 2.19 9.24 -13.04
C VAL A 162 2.86 7.89 -13.29
N MET A 163 2.35 7.10 -14.25
CA MET A 163 2.89 5.79 -14.58
C MET A 163 4.29 5.90 -15.20
N SER A 164 4.49 6.81 -16.16
CA SER A 164 5.80 7.03 -16.78
C SER A 164 6.84 7.47 -15.77
N ALA A 165 6.52 8.44 -14.91
CA ALA A 165 7.46 8.90 -13.88
C ALA A 165 7.82 7.77 -12.89
N THR A 166 6.81 7.02 -12.43
CA THR A 166 7.00 5.90 -11.49
C THR A 166 7.84 4.78 -12.09
N LEU A 167 7.55 4.40 -13.34
CA LEU A 167 8.30 3.37 -14.06
C LEU A 167 9.75 3.79 -14.29
N LEU A 168 10.02 5.04 -14.65
CA LEU A 168 11.36 5.51 -14.95
C LEU A 168 12.31 5.32 -13.76
N TYR A 169 11.95 5.80 -12.56
CA TYR A 169 12.83 5.66 -11.41
C TYR A 169 12.85 4.23 -10.85
N THR A 170 11.76 3.48 -10.98
CA THR A 170 11.67 2.12 -10.45
C THR A 170 12.48 1.13 -11.30
N LEU A 171 12.34 1.19 -12.63
CA LEU A 171 13.09 0.34 -13.55
C LEU A 171 14.59 0.64 -13.51
N TYR A 172 14.96 1.92 -13.33
CA TYR A 172 16.36 2.31 -13.27
C TYR A 172 17.00 1.99 -11.90
N GLY A 173 16.22 2.06 -10.82
CA GLY A 173 16.74 2.08 -9.47
C GLY A 173 16.58 0.80 -8.64
N GLY A 174 15.63 -0.08 -9.00
CA GLY A 174 15.35 -1.31 -8.26
C GLY A 174 14.85 -1.06 -6.83
N LEU A 175 14.82 -2.12 -6.02
CA LEU A 175 14.18 -2.12 -4.70
C LEU A 175 14.82 -1.12 -3.72
N ARG A 176 16.14 -0.89 -3.79
CA ARG A 176 16.81 0.10 -2.92
C ARG A 176 16.29 1.51 -3.14
N VAL A 177 16.09 1.89 -4.41
CA VAL A 177 15.58 3.21 -4.77
C VAL A 177 14.11 3.31 -4.39
N THR A 178 13.32 2.27 -4.63
CA THR A 178 11.93 2.20 -4.18
C THR A 178 11.81 2.40 -2.66
N ILE A 179 12.64 1.70 -1.86
CA ILE A 179 12.61 1.86 -0.40
C ILE A 179 13.04 3.28 0.01
N PHE A 180 13.99 3.90 -0.70
CA PHE A 180 14.37 5.28 -0.43
C PHE A 180 13.23 6.26 -0.74
N THR A 181 12.62 6.16 -1.92
CA THR A 181 11.50 7.01 -2.33
C THR A 181 10.30 6.83 -1.41
N ASP A 182 10.00 5.60 -0.98
CA ASP A 182 8.94 5.28 -0.03
C ASP A 182 9.10 6.04 1.29
N ARG A 183 10.32 6.08 1.84
CA ARG A 183 10.59 6.80 3.10
C ARG A 183 10.35 8.29 2.94
N VAL A 184 10.85 8.88 1.86
CA VAL A 184 10.68 10.31 1.58
C VAL A 184 9.20 10.64 1.38
N GLN A 185 8.49 9.81 0.62
CA GLN A 185 7.06 9.98 0.36
C GLN A 185 6.24 9.86 1.64
N MET A 186 6.57 8.94 2.55
CA MET A 186 5.87 8.80 3.83
C MET A 186 6.03 10.00 4.75
N LEU A 187 7.19 10.65 4.75
CA LEU A 187 7.40 11.89 5.51
C LEU A 187 6.49 13.03 5.02
N VAL A 188 6.06 12.99 3.76
CA VAL A 188 5.14 13.96 3.18
C VAL A 188 3.68 13.51 3.37
N ILE A 189 3.35 12.25 3.09
CA ILE A 189 1.96 11.77 3.14
C ILE A 189 1.39 11.80 4.55
N LEU A 190 2.17 11.40 5.57
CA LEU A 190 1.65 11.27 6.93
C LEU A 190 1.15 12.60 7.52
N PRO A 191 1.91 13.73 7.46
CA PRO A 191 1.39 15.03 7.89
C PRO A 191 0.17 15.48 7.08
N PHE A 192 0.18 15.30 5.76
CA PHE A 192 -0.95 15.68 4.91
C PHE A 192 -2.22 14.89 5.25
N LEU A 193 -2.09 13.60 5.59
CA LEU A 193 -3.22 12.78 6.01
C LEU A 193 -3.79 13.27 7.36
N VAL A 194 -2.93 13.65 8.32
CA VAL A 194 -3.36 14.23 9.60
C VAL A 194 -4.09 15.55 9.38
N VAL A 195 -3.56 16.42 8.52
CA VAL A 195 -4.19 17.69 8.15
C VAL A 195 -5.55 17.44 7.48
N LEU A 196 -5.65 16.47 6.56
CA LEU A 196 -6.90 16.09 5.91
C LEU A 196 -7.96 15.62 6.91
N ILE A 197 -7.58 14.77 7.88
CA ILE A 197 -8.47 14.32 8.96
C ILE A 197 -8.93 15.52 9.80
N GLY A 198 -8.02 16.44 10.13
CA GLY A 198 -8.33 17.66 10.89
C GLY A 198 -9.33 18.57 10.16
N PHE A 199 -9.12 18.82 8.86
CA PHE A 199 -10.07 19.58 8.04
C PHE A 199 -11.42 18.88 7.91
N GLY A 200 -11.42 17.56 7.70
CA GLY A 200 -12.64 16.77 7.65
C GLY A 200 -13.43 16.88 8.95
N TRP A 201 -12.75 16.76 10.09
CA TRP A 201 -13.34 16.90 11.42
C TRP A 201 -13.93 18.29 11.66
N HIS A 202 -13.21 19.35 11.26
CA HIS A 202 -13.70 20.71 11.40
C HIS A 202 -14.90 20.98 10.49
N ALA A 203 -14.86 20.50 9.24
CA ALA A 203 -15.93 20.69 8.26
C ALA A 203 -17.27 20.07 8.69
N ILE A 204 -17.25 18.97 9.43
CA ILE A 204 -18.46 18.33 9.98
C ILE A 204 -18.91 18.93 11.33
N GLY A 205 -18.19 19.93 11.87
CA GLY A 205 -18.49 20.51 13.18
C GLY A 205 -18.14 19.58 14.36
N GLY A 206 -17.22 18.63 14.15
CA GLY A 206 -16.81 17.62 15.12
C GLY A 206 -17.64 16.33 15.09
N LEU A 207 -17.34 15.42 16.03
CA LEU A 207 -17.95 14.08 16.07
C LEU A 207 -19.45 14.10 16.37
N ALA A 208 -19.90 14.99 17.25
CA ALA A 208 -21.26 14.96 17.80
C ALA A 208 -22.34 15.20 16.73
N PRO A 209 -22.23 16.22 15.85
CA PRO A 209 -23.17 16.39 14.74
C PRO A 209 -23.19 15.20 13.78
N ALA A 210 -22.02 14.63 13.46
CA ALA A 210 -21.92 13.48 12.56
C ALA A 210 -22.56 12.21 13.15
N LEU A 211 -22.30 11.91 14.44
CA LEU A 211 -22.91 10.78 15.13
C LEU A 211 -24.43 10.94 15.24
N LYS A 212 -24.91 12.15 15.57
CA LYS A 212 -26.35 12.41 15.64
C LYS A 212 -27.01 12.20 14.27
N GLY A 213 -26.41 12.72 13.21
CA GLY A 213 -26.90 12.49 11.84
C GLY A 213 -26.88 11.01 11.45
N LEU A 214 -25.87 10.24 11.87
CA LEU A 214 -25.83 8.79 11.63
C LEU A 214 -26.89 8.04 12.44
N GLN A 215 -27.12 8.42 13.70
CA GLN A 215 -28.17 7.83 14.54
C GLN A 215 -29.56 8.06 13.95
N GLU A 216 -29.81 9.26 13.41
CA GLU A 216 -31.10 9.60 12.80
C GLU A 216 -31.32 8.89 11.45
N LYS A 217 -30.29 8.85 10.59
CA LYS A 217 -30.44 8.37 9.20
C LYS A 217 -30.09 6.90 9.00
N ALA A 218 -29.15 6.36 9.76
CA ALA A 218 -28.60 5.02 9.57
C ALA A 218 -28.07 4.41 10.88
N PRO A 219 -28.93 4.22 11.90
CA PRO A 219 -28.51 3.74 13.22
C PRO A 219 -27.87 2.34 13.19
N HIS A 220 -28.25 1.52 12.21
CA HIS A 220 -27.69 0.18 12.01
C HIS A 220 -26.17 0.22 11.73
N LEU A 221 -25.64 1.28 11.10
CA LEU A 221 -24.20 1.41 10.85
C LEU A 221 -23.39 1.63 12.13
N LEU A 222 -24.02 2.15 13.19
CA LEU A 222 -23.39 2.34 14.50
C LEU A 222 -23.49 1.11 15.39
N ASN A 223 -24.34 0.13 15.06
CA ASN A 223 -24.47 -1.08 15.85
C ASN A 223 -23.34 -2.05 15.47
N PRO A 224 -22.36 -2.34 16.35
CA PRO A 224 -21.27 -3.25 16.05
C PRO A 224 -21.74 -4.71 15.82
N LEU A 225 -22.93 -5.04 16.30
CA LEU A 225 -23.55 -6.36 16.20
C LEU A 225 -24.58 -6.43 15.07
N ASP A 226 -24.68 -5.41 14.23
CA ASP A 226 -25.52 -5.47 13.03
C ASP A 226 -25.07 -6.62 12.12
N LEU A 227 -26.01 -7.48 11.72
CA LEU A 227 -25.70 -8.68 10.94
C LEU A 227 -25.10 -8.35 9.57
N ASN A 228 -25.55 -7.26 8.93
CA ASN A 228 -25.02 -6.86 7.63
C ASN A 228 -23.62 -6.24 7.80
N GLY A 229 -23.43 -5.46 8.87
CA GLY A 229 -22.12 -4.95 9.28
C GLY A 229 -21.10 -6.07 9.57
N LEU A 230 -21.51 -7.10 10.31
CA LEU A 230 -20.66 -8.26 10.62
C LEU A 230 -20.32 -9.09 9.38
N LYS A 231 -21.31 -9.35 8.50
CA LYS A 231 -21.06 -10.05 7.23
C LYS A 231 -20.06 -9.29 6.37
N SER A 232 -20.28 -7.98 6.21
CA SER A 232 -19.37 -7.11 5.47
C SER A 232 -17.97 -7.07 6.11
N GLY A 233 -17.91 -6.98 7.43
CA GLY A 233 -16.67 -7.04 8.20
C GLY A 233 -15.90 -8.33 7.98
N LEU A 234 -16.57 -9.48 8.01
CA LEU A 234 -15.95 -10.78 7.73
C LEU A 234 -15.46 -10.86 6.28
N THR A 235 -16.25 -10.37 5.31
CA THR A 235 -15.85 -10.31 3.91
C THR A 235 -14.59 -9.46 3.72
N PHE A 236 -14.56 -8.25 4.29
CA PHE A 236 -13.38 -7.39 4.23
C PHE A 236 -12.18 -8.01 4.96
N PHE A 237 -12.40 -8.63 6.12
CA PHE A 237 -11.35 -9.31 6.87
C PHE A 237 -10.69 -10.38 6.00
N ILE A 238 -11.47 -11.31 5.45
CA ILE A 238 -10.95 -12.40 4.61
C ILE A 238 -10.25 -11.85 3.37
N ALA A 239 -10.89 -10.90 2.66
CA ALA A 239 -10.32 -10.31 1.45
C ALA A 239 -8.97 -9.63 1.73
N VAL A 240 -8.92 -8.73 2.71
CA VAL A 240 -7.69 -7.98 3.03
C VAL A 240 -6.60 -8.90 3.57
N VAL A 241 -6.96 -9.94 4.35
CA VAL A 241 -5.99 -10.94 4.83
C VAL A 241 -5.32 -11.66 3.67
N LEU A 242 -6.13 -12.24 2.77
CA LEU A 242 -5.61 -13.01 1.64
C LEU A 242 -4.77 -12.11 0.74
N THR A 243 -5.27 -10.91 0.43
CA THR A 243 -4.55 -9.93 -0.37
C THR A 243 -3.19 -9.56 0.24
N GLY A 244 -3.12 -9.34 1.55
CA GLY A 244 -1.88 -9.01 2.24
C GLY A 244 -0.85 -10.13 2.23
N LEU A 245 -1.29 -11.40 2.34
CA LEU A 245 -0.40 -12.57 2.35
C LEU A 245 0.22 -12.87 0.99
N PHE A 246 -0.49 -12.61 -0.12
CA PHE A 246 0.01 -12.83 -1.48
C PHE A 246 0.68 -11.60 -2.09
N TYR A 247 0.73 -10.46 -1.38
CA TYR A 247 1.36 -9.26 -1.90
C TYR A 247 2.89 -9.38 -1.92
N GLN A 248 3.45 -9.49 -3.13
CA GLN A 248 4.87 -9.72 -3.39
C GLN A 248 5.79 -8.66 -2.75
N GLY A 249 5.37 -7.39 -2.72
CA GLY A 249 6.20 -6.32 -2.17
C GLY A 249 6.47 -6.45 -0.66
N THR A 250 5.59 -7.14 0.08
CA THR A 250 5.81 -7.43 1.51
C THR A 250 6.85 -8.53 1.67
N TRP A 251 6.81 -9.56 0.82
CA TRP A 251 7.80 -10.64 0.80
C TRP A 251 9.20 -10.13 0.49
N GLN A 252 9.35 -9.26 -0.51
CA GLN A 252 10.64 -8.63 -0.82
C GLN A 252 11.22 -7.87 0.38
N ARG A 253 10.37 -7.17 1.15
CA ARG A 253 10.79 -6.42 2.35
C ARG A 253 11.20 -7.32 3.52
N ILE A 254 10.67 -8.55 3.61
CA ILE A 254 11.11 -9.56 4.57
C ILE A 254 12.55 -10.00 4.28
N PHE A 255 12.89 -10.21 3.00
CA PHE A 255 14.24 -10.56 2.58
C PHE A 255 15.22 -9.37 2.66
N ALA A 256 14.74 -8.14 2.45
CA ALA A 256 15.54 -6.90 2.58
C ALA A 256 15.89 -6.54 4.04
N ALA A 257 15.07 -6.95 5.02
CA ALA A 257 15.27 -6.65 6.44
C ALA A 257 16.58 -7.25 6.97
N ARG A 258 17.33 -6.51 7.80
CA ARG A 258 18.64 -6.99 8.31
C ARG A 258 18.55 -8.29 9.11
N ASP A 259 17.58 -8.41 10.01
CA ASP A 259 17.44 -9.56 10.90
C ASP A 259 15.98 -9.81 11.33
N LYS A 260 15.77 -10.90 12.10
CA LYS A 260 14.44 -11.29 12.60
C LYS A 260 13.81 -10.25 13.54
N LYS A 261 14.63 -9.50 14.30
CA LYS A 261 14.18 -8.43 15.20
C LYS A 261 13.70 -7.23 14.38
N VAL A 262 14.37 -6.92 13.26
CA VAL A 262 13.94 -5.91 12.30
C VAL A 262 12.59 -6.28 11.68
N ILE A 263 12.41 -7.52 11.25
CA ILE A 263 11.11 -8.00 10.74
C ILE A 263 10.04 -7.84 11.82
N ARG A 264 10.28 -8.37 13.03
CA ARG A 264 9.29 -8.30 14.12
C ARG A 264 8.90 -6.85 14.44
N ASN A 265 9.87 -5.98 14.66
CA ASN A 265 9.61 -4.60 15.05
C ASN A 265 8.97 -3.80 13.89
N GLY A 266 9.42 -4.01 12.65
CA GLY A 266 8.88 -3.32 11.49
C GLY A 266 7.41 -3.65 11.25
N PHE A 267 7.03 -4.93 11.36
CA PHE A 267 5.67 -5.41 11.10
C PHE A 267 4.69 -5.17 12.26
N ILE A 268 5.16 -5.17 13.51
CA ILE A 268 4.29 -4.87 14.68
C ILE A 268 3.94 -3.38 14.72
N ILE A 269 4.88 -2.51 14.34
CA ILE A 269 4.71 -1.05 14.47
C ILE A 269 4.02 -0.46 13.22
N SER A 270 4.11 -1.10 12.06
CA SER A 270 3.45 -0.67 10.81
C SER A 270 1.96 -0.93 10.86
#